data_AF-A0A952SAH9-F1
#
_entry.id   AF-A0A952SAH9-F1
#
_cell.length_a   1.000
_cell.length_b   1.000
_cell.length_c   1.000
_cell.angle_alpha   90.00
_cell.angle_beta   90.00
_cell.angle_gamma   90.00
#
_symmetry.space_group_name_H-M   'P 1'
#
loop_
_entity.id
_entity.type
_entity.pdbx_description
1 polymer ?
#
loop_
_entity_poly.entity_id
_entity_poly.type
_entity_poly.pdbx_seq_one_letter_code
_entity_poly.pdbx_strand_id
1 'polypeptide(L)'
;MRIRRTILSLIFLIAAAVGTFAQERTVVNDRAAAAKLLGRHRLSLQWISWEYFGTATVTNKGGVYQLKGEQKGKGNSDLLRIDGTISVIDAKSFIFRGTITTRVSHINNGEQCERKGEMTFRITGNR
;
A
#
# COMPACT_ATOMS: atom_id res chain seq x y z
N MET A 1 -63.90 2.04 -30.10
CA MET A 1 -63.69 2.46 -28.69
C MET A 1 -62.48 1.68 -28.15
N ARG A 2 -61.47 2.39 -27.62
CA ARG A 2 -60.10 1.91 -27.36
C ARG A 2 -60.01 0.92 -26.18
N ILE A 3 -59.49 -0.29 -26.43
CA ILE A 3 -58.93 -1.19 -25.39
C ILE A 3 -57.43 -0.88 -25.30
N ARG A 4 -56.99 -0.27 -24.20
CA ARG A 4 -55.57 0.00 -23.94
C ARG A 4 -54.94 -1.21 -23.27
N ARG A 5 -53.92 -1.75 -23.95
CA ARG A 5 -53.12 -2.92 -23.58
C ARG A 5 -52.33 -2.67 -22.30
N THR A 6 -52.47 -3.58 -21.35
CA THR A 6 -51.64 -3.74 -20.15
C THR A 6 -50.21 -4.08 -20.59
N ILE A 7 -49.24 -3.22 -20.26
CA ILE A 7 -47.82 -3.53 -20.44
C ILE A 7 -47.27 -3.88 -19.05
N LEU A 8 -47.12 -5.18 -18.78
CA LEU A 8 -46.25 -5.69 -17.73
C LEU A 8 -44.80 -5.40 -18.17
N SER A 9 -44.19 -4.37 -17.58
CA SER A 9 -42.76 -4.13 -17.75
C SER A 9 -42.00 -4.91 -16.69
N LEU A 10 -41.33 -5.96 -17.17
CA LEU A 10 -40.43 -6.87 -16.47
C LEU A 10 -39.26 -6.08 -15.86
N ILE A 11 -39.16 -6.04 -14.53
CA ILE A 11 -38.01 -5.46 -13.82
C ILE A 11 -36.85 -6.47 -13.90
N PHE A 12 -35.84 -6.14 -14.70
CA PHE A 12 -34.58 -6.88 -14.80
C PHE A 12 -33.77 -6.67 -13.51
N LEU A 13 -33.65 -7.70 -12.68
CA LEU A 13 -32.71 -7.73 -11.56
C LEU A 13 -31.29 -7.83 -12.13
N ILE A 14 -30.55 -6.72 -12.13
CA ILE A 14 -29.09 -6.74 -12.35
C ILE A 14 -28.46 -7.14 -11.01
N ALA A 15 -28.18 -8.43 -10.85
CA ALA A 15 -27.29 -8.91 -9.80
C ALA A 15 -25.86 -8.44 -10.14
N ALA A 16 -25.40 -7.36 -9.51
CA ALA A 16 -24.01 -6.94 -9.58
C ALA A 16 -23.15 -8.04 -8.94
N ALA A 17 -22.49 -8.83 -9.77
CA ALA A 17 -21.41 -9.71 -9.34
C ALA A 17 -20.25 -8.80 -8.88
N VAL A 18 -20.28 -8.38 -7.63
CA VAL A 18 -19.13 -7.76 -6.98
C VAL A 18 -18.14 -8.90 -6.78
N GLY A 19 -17.25 -9.09 -7.75
CA GLY A 19 -16.15 -10.02 -7.63
C GLY A 19 -15.30 -9.62 -6.42
N THR A 20 -15.43 -10.36 -5.33
CA THR A 20 -14.49 -10.30 -4.22
C THR A 20 -13.18 -10.89 -4.72
N PHE A 21 -12.30 -10.05 -5.27
CA PHE A 21 -10.92 -10.45 -5.50
C PHE A 21 -10.32 -10.80 -4.14
N ALA A 22 -10.23 -12.09 -3.83
CA ALA A 22 -9.51 -12.57 -2.67
C ALA A 22 -8.07 -12.07 -2.80
N GLN A 23 -7.65 -11.22 -1.88
CA GLN A 23 -6.29 -10.70 -1.88
C GLN A 23 -5.34 -11.87 -1.68
N GLU A 24 -4.43 -12.08 -2.63
CA GLU A 24 -3.46 -13.19 -2.58
C GLU A 24 -2.66 -13.13 -1.28
N ARG A 25 -2.50 -14.29 -0.63
CA ARG A 25 -1.73 -14.38 0.62
C ARG A 25 -0.26 -14.06 0.37
N THR A 26 0.38 -13.45 1.35
CA THR A 26 1.82 -13.24 1.34
C THR A 26 2.53 -14.59 1.38
N VAL A 27 3.45 -14.82 0.43
CA VAL A 27 4.37 -15.97 0.46
C VAL A 27 5.42 -15.72 1.54
N VAL A 28 5.47 -16.59 2.55
CA VAL A 28 6.41 -16.46 3.67
C VAL A 28 7.46 -17.56 3.59
N ASN A 29 8.63 -17.23 3.05
CA ASN A 29 9.78 -18.14 2.96
C ASN A 29 10.59 -18.17 4.27
N ASP A 30 10.52 -17.09 5.06
CA ASP A 30 11.16 -17.01 6.38
C ASP A 30 10.19 -16.49 7.44
N ARG A 31 9.85 -17.35 8.41
CA ARG A 31 8.90 -17.03 9.48
C ARG A 31 9.46 -16.06 10.52
N ALA A 32 10.77 -16.11 10.78
CA ALA A 32 11.40 -15.23 11.75
C ALA A 32 11.47 -13.80 11.22
N ALA A 33 11.81 -13.64 9.94
CA ALA A 33 11.75 -12.36 9.24
C ALA A 33 10.31 -11.83 9.19
N ALA A 34 9.33 -12.68 8.91
CA ALA A 34 7.92 -12.28 8.92
C ALA A 34 7.44 -11.80 10.29
N ALA A 35 7.89 -12.44 11.38
CA ALA A 35 7.60 -11.97 12.74
C ALA A 35 8.28 -10.62 13.04
N LYS A 36 9.54 -10.46 12.63
CA LYS A 36 10.30 -9.20 12.78
C LYS A 36 9.67 -8.03 12.00
N LEU A 37 9.06 -8.30 10.85
CA LEU A 37 8.40 -7.27 10.04
C LEU A 37 7.14 -6.72 10.69
N LEU A 38 6.45 -7.45 11.56
CA LEU A 38 5.20 -6.96 12.17
C LEU A 38 5.41 -5.75 13.08
N GLY A 39 4.42 -4.85 13.12
CA GLY A 39 4.45 -3.69 14.00
C GLY A 39 5.06 -2.45 13.35
N ARG A 40 5.60 -1.56 14.18
CA ARG A 40 6.06 -0.21 13.79
C ARG A 40 7.55 -0.21 13.45
N HIS A 41 7.90 0.47 12.37
CA HIS A 41 9.25 0.67 11.87
C HIS A 41 9.52 2.15 11.61
N ARG A 42 10.79 2.55 11.73
CA ARG A 42 11.22 3.89 11.32
C ARG A 42 11.20 3.98 9.79
N LEU A 43 10.68 5.09 9.29
CA LEU A 43 10.62 5.38 7.86
C LEU A 43 11.28 6.73 7.60
N SER A 44 12.18 6.80 6.62
CA SER A 44 12.83 8.05 6.23
C SER A 44 13.07 8.11 4.72
N LEU A 45 12.83 9.29 4.14
CA LEU A 45 13.37 9.74 2.87
C LEU A 45 14.55 10.67 3.16
N GLN A 46 15.70 10.43 2.51
CA GLN A 46 16.93 11.18 2.73
C GLN A 46 16.73 12.70 2.62
N TRP A 47 15.99 13.15 1.60
CA TRP A 47 15.77 14.58 1.34
C TRP A 47 14.82 15.25 2.33
N ILE A 48 14.09 14.47 3.13
CA ILE A 48 13.26 15.00 4.21
C ILE A 48 14.12 15.12 5.47
N SER A 49 14.66 13.99 5.97
CA SER A 49 15.46 14.00 7.20
C SER A 49 16.14 12.68 7.52
N TRP A 50 17.24 12.78 8.28
CA TRP A 50 17.84 11.70 9.06
C TRP A 50 17.57 11.78 10.57
N GLU A 51 17.02 12.91 11.05
CA GLU A 51 16.79 13.16 12.48
C GLU A 51 15.34 12.93 12.88
N TYR A 52 14.41 13.24 11.99
CA TYR A 52 12.97 13.08 12.23
C TYR A 52 12.38 12.02 11.31
N PHE A 53 12.17 10.84 11.89
CA PHE A 53 11.62 9.70 11.19
C PHE A 53 10.09 9.77 11.14
N GLY A 54 9.55 9.32 10.02
CA GLY A 54 8.17 8.86 9.93
C GLY A 54 8.00 7.49 10.56
N THR A 55 6.79 6.97 10.45
CA THR A 55 6.48 5.60 10.87
C THR A 55 5.91 4.82 9.69
N ALA A 56 6.43 3.60 9.49
CA ALA A 56 5.77 2.55 8.73
C ALA A 56 5.22 1.50 9.68
N THR A 57 4.03 0.98 9.43
CA THR A 57 3.40 -0.08 10.21
C THR A 57 3.07 -1.24 9.29
N VAL A 58 3.46 -2.44 9.71
CA VAL A 58 3.11 -3.69 9.04
C VAL A 58 2.08 -4.43 9.87
N THR A 59 0.97 -4.82 9.25
CA THR A 59 -0.07 -5.64 9.88
C THR A 59 -0.33 -6.90 9.06
N ASN A 60 -0.66 -8.01 9.71
CA ASN A 60 -1.11 -9.23 9.03
C ASN A 60 -2.62 -9.40 9.24
N LYS A 61 -3.38 -9.45 8.14
CA LYS A 61 -4.82 -9.73 8.14
C LYS A 61 -5.07 -10.96 7.29
N GLY A 62 -5.38 -12.09 7.92
CA GLY A 62 -5.73 -13.32 7.23
C GLY A 62 -4.62 -13.90 6.33
N GLY A 63 -3.35 -13.64 6.65
CA GLY A 63 -2.19 -14.08 5.85
C GLY A 63 -1.73 -13.07 4.81
N VAL A 64 -2.33 -11.87 4.77
CA VAL A 64 -1.88 -10.76 3.91
C VAL A 64 -1.18 -9.72 4.77
N TYR A 65 0.10 -9.49 4.49
CA TYR A 65 0.90 -8.45 5.12
C TYR A 65 0.65 -7.11 4.40
N GLN A 66 0.18 -6.12 5.15
CA GLN A 66 -0.11 -4.77 4.68
C GLN A 66 0.94 -3.82 5.25
N LEU A 67 1.50 -2.96 4.42
CA LEU A 67 2.50 -1.95 4.80
C LEU A 67 1.93 -0.56 4.53
N LYS A 68 1.80 0.24 5.58
CA LYS A 68 1.40 1.65 5.49
C LYS A 68 2.36 2.54 6.26
N GLY A 69 2.78 3.65 5.69
CA GLY A 69 3.66 4.58 6.38
C GLY A 69 3.64 5.98 5.83
N GLU A 70 4.04 6.92 6.68
CA GLU A 70 4.14 8.34 6.35
C GLU A 70 5.33 8.99 7.09
N GLN A 71 6.03 9.88 6.40
CA GLN A 71 6.95 10.86 6.97
C GLN A 71 6.58 12.24 6.43
N LYS A 72 6.50 13.24 7.29
CA LYS A 72 6.27 14.64 6.90
C LYS A 72 7.51 15.48 7.22
N GLY A 73 7.79 16.46 6.37
CA GLY A 73 8.74 17.52 6.67
C GLY A 73 8.26 18.40 7.83
N LYS A 74 9.20 19.02 8.53
CA LYS A 74 8.89 19.99 9.60
C LYS A 74 8.81 21.39 9.00
N GLY A 75 7.64 22.03 9.10
CA GLY A 75 7.45 23.42 8.65
C GLY A 75 7.43 23.60 7.13
N ASN A 76 7.32 22.52 6.36
CA ASN A 76 7.20 22.56 4.91
C ASN A 76 6.19 21.51 4.40
N SER A 77 6.03 21.41 3.08
CA SER A 77 5.09 20.49 2.44
C SER A 77 5.70 19.13 2.07
N ASP A 78 6.91 18.82 2.54
CA ASP A 78 7.60 17.58 2.16
C ASP A 78 6.90 16.36 2.76
N LEU A 79 6.86 15.29 1.98
CA LEU A 79 6.06 14.11 2.27
C LEU A 79 6.69 12.86 1.67
N LEU A 80 6.69 11.77 2.43
CA LEU A 80 6.81 10.40 1.95
C LEU A 80 5.58 9.64 2.44
N ARG A 81 4.90 8.92 1.54
CA ARG A 81 3.86 7.93 1.86
C ARG A 81 4.17 6.61 1.18
N ILE A 82 3.89 5.53 1.88
CA ILE A 82 3.96 4.16 1.35
C ILE A 82 2.68 3.44 1.74
N ASP A 83 1.98 2.84 0.76
CA ASP A 83 0.75 2.08 0.99
C ASP A 83 0.67 0.91 0.01
N GLY A 84 0.54 -0.30 0.54
CA GLY A 84 0.42 -1.52 -0.25
C GLY A 84 0.51 -2.78 0.58
N THR A 85 0.83 -3.88 -0.10
CA THR A 85 1.03 -5.19 0.52
C THR A 85 2.43 -5.72 0.32
N ILE A 86 2.82 -6.68 1.14
CA ILE A 86 4.03 -7.46 0.98
C ILE A 86 3.62 -8.78 0.34
N SER A 87 4.10 -9.06 -0.87
CA SER A 87 3.78 -10.28 -1.63
C SER A 87 4.68 -11.45 -1.25
N VAL A 88 5.95 -11.19 -0.94
CA VAL A 88 6.94 -12.22 -0.55
C VAL A 88 7.79 -11.73 0.62
N ILE A 89 8.07 -12.61 1.59
CA ILE A 89 9.00 -12.36 2.70
C ILE A 89 10.09 -13.43 2.70
N ASP A 90 11.33 -12.99 2.51
CA ASP A 90 12.55 -13.79 2.60
C ASP A 90 13.37 -13.38 3.83
N ALA A 91 14.45 -14.12 4.11
CA ALA A 91 15.30 -13.89 5.28
C ALA A 91 15.91 -12.47 5.34
N LYS A 92 16.21 -11.85 4.19
CA LYS A 92 16.89 -10.53 4.10
C LYS A 92 16.21 -9.54 3.17
N SER A 93 15.01 -9.87 2.69
CA SER A 93 14.26 -9.02 1.77
C SER A 93 12.77 -9.28 1.85
N PHE A 94 12.00 -8.33 1.35
CA PHE A 94 10.60 -8.56 1.04
C PHE A 94 10.24 -7.84 -0.27
N ILE A 95 9.22 -8.36 -0.95
CA ILE A 95 8.66 -7.72 -2.15
C ILE A 95 7.43 -6.95 -1.71
N PHE A 96 7.48 -5.63 -1.88
CA PHE A 96 6.35 -4.73 -1.70
C PHE A 96 5.63 -4.54 -3.03
N ARG A 97 4.30 -4.55 -3.00
CA ARG A 97 3.42 -4.20 -4.11
C ARG A 97 2.49 -3.09 -3.68
N GLY A 98 2.64 -1.91 -4.27
CA GLY A 98 1.81 -0.77 -3.89
C GLY A 98 2.29 0.53 -4.50
N THR A 99 2.02 1.62 -3.78
CA THR A 99 2.39 2.98 -4.19
C THR A 99 3.31 3.60 -3.16
N ILE A 100 4.39 4.22 -3.64
CA ILE A 100 5.22 5.14 -2.87
C ILE A 100 5.03 6.52 -3.47
N THR A 101 4.56 7.45 -2.66
CA THR A 101 4.34 8.85 -3.05
C THR A 101 5.36 9.71 -2.32
N THR A 102 6.06 10.56 -3.06
CA THR A 102 6.99 11.53 -2.50
C THR A 102 6.64 12.93 -2.96
N ARG A 103 6.92 13.90 -2.10
CA ARG A 103 6.93 15.33 -2.43
C ARG A 103 8.08 15.95 -1.66
N VAL A 104 8.95 16.66 -2.36
CA VAL A 104 10.07 17.37 -1.74
C VAL A 104 10.10 18.74 -2.39
N SER A 105 9.93 19.79 -1.60
CA SER A 105 9.76 21.19 -2.00
C SER A 105 10.81 21.70 -2.99
N HIS A 106 12.03 21.17 -2.94
CA HIS A 106 13.15 21.56 -3.80
C HIS A 106 13.52 20.52 -4.88
N ILE A 107 12.74 19.44 -5.04
CA ILE A 107 12.94 18.43 -6.09
C ILE A 107 11.68 18.38 -6.96
N ASN A 108 11.84 18.22 -8.28
CA ASN A 108 10.71 18.17 -9.22
C ASN A 108 9.76 19.37 -9.04
N ASN A 109 10.31 20.57 -8.84
CA ASN A 109 9.56 21.80 -8.58
C ASN A 109 8.55 21.70 -7.42
N GLY A 110 8.79 20.83 -6.43
CA GLY A 110 7.86 20.62 -5.32
C GLY A 110 6.62 19.80 -5.68
N GLU A 111 6.54 19.29 -6.89
CA GLU A 111 5.43 18.46 -7.35
C GLU A 111 5.53 17.02 -6.80
N GLN A 112 4.37 16.37 -6.71
CA GLN A 112 4.27 15.00 -6.24
C GLN A 112 4.81 14.01 -7.28
N CYS A 113 5.63 13.07 -6.85
CA CYS A 113 6.11 11.95 -7.65
C CYS A 113 5.60 10.62 -7.08
N GLU A 114 5.04 9.77 -7.94
CA GLU A 114 4.50 8.47 -7.57
C GLU A 114 5.26 7.34 -8.25
N ARG A 115 5.62 6.32 -7.47
CA ARG A 115 6.09 5.04 -7.97
C ARG A 115 5.09 3.95 -7.60
N LYS A 116 4.57 3.25 -8.60
CA LYS A 116 3.60 2.16 -8.45
C LYS A 116 4.19 0.84 -8.93
N GLY A 117 3.75 -0.27 -8.34
CA GLY A 117 4.10 -1.62 -8.77
C GLY A 117 4.92 -2.37 -7.71
N GLU A 118 5.73 -3.31 -8.18
CA GLU A 118 6.55 -4.16 -7.31
C GLU A 118 7.94 -3.58 -7.08
N MET A 119 8.38 -3.66 -5.82
CA MET A 119 9.64 -3.11 -5.34
C MET A 119 10.23 -4.05 -4.31
N THR A 120 11.50 -4.43 -4.47
CA THR A 120 12.22 -5.24 -3.47
C THR A 120 12.86 -4.34 -2.44
N PHE A 121 12.52 -4.53 -1.18
CA PHE A 121 13.21 -3.94 -0.03
C PHE A 121 14.22 -4.95 0.51
N ARG A 122 15.47 -4.51 0.72
CA ARG A 122 16.57 -5.36 1.20
C ARG A 122 17.11 -4.81 2.51
N ILE A 123 17.52 -5.72 3.38
CA ILE A 123 18.37 -5.40 4.53
C ILE A 123 19.81 -5.26 4.02
N THR A 124 20.33 -4.04 3.99
CA THR A 124 21.71 -3.73 3.53
C THR A 124 22.68 -3.45 4.69
N GLY A 125 22.24 -3.60 5.93
CA GLY A 125 23.06 -3.45 7.13
C GLY A 125 22.70 -4.49 8.20
N ASN A 126 23.04 -4.22 9.46
CA ASN A 126 22.81 -5.16 10.56
C ASN A 126 21.43 -5.01 11.23
N ARG A 127 20.50 -4.26 10.63
CA ARG A 127 19.21 -3.92 11.22
C ARG A 127 18.06 -4.26 10.29
#